data_AF-A0A1Y5KM91-F1
#
_entry.id   AF-A0A1Y5KM91-F1
#
_cell.length_a   1.000
_cell.length_b   1.000
_cell.length_c   1.000
_cell.angle_alpha   90.00
_cell.angle_beta   90.00
_cell.angle_gamma   90.00
#
_symmetry.space_group_name_H-M   'P 1'
#
loop_
_entity.id
_entity.type
_entity.pdbx_description
1 polymer ?
#
loop_
_entity_poly.entity_id
_entity_poly.type
_entity_poly.pdbx_seq_one_letter_code
_entity_poly.pdbx_strand_id
1 'polypeptide(L)'
;MDKKSLRKRTAWFIHIEIDRVVANLKNGVVGKEHALGSLNTLHQMASTLKDIDSMQHVCKVMNRIIDSAHTTGAFYFTEYRREARG
;
A
#
# COMPACT_ATOMS: atom_id res chain seq x y z
N MET A 1 11.94 24.57 10.43
CA MET A 1 10.81 23.69 10.06
C MET A 1 10.09 23.27 11.34
N ASP A 2 8.81 23.59 11.50
CA ASP A 2 8.09 23.25 12.74
C ASP A 2 7.65 21.77 12.76
N LYS A 3 7.57 21.19 13.97
CA LYS A 3 7.22 19.77 14.15
C LYS A 3 5.80 19.44 13.66
N LYS A 4 4.88 20.41 13.69
CA LYS A 4 3.48 20.22 13.28
C LYS A 4 3.35 20.15 11.76
N SER A 5 4.10 20.95 11.00
CA SER A 5 4.16 20.86 9.54
C SER A 5 4.92 19.63 9.06
N LEU A 6 5.91 19.15 9.81
CA LEU A 6 6.55 17.87 9.51
C LEU A 6 5.56 16.72 9.66
N ARG A 7 4.84 16.63 10.79
CA ARG A 7 3.81 15.60 11.02
C ARG A 7 2.75 15.58 9.92
N LYS A 8 2.21 16.74 9.55
CA LYS A 8 1.22 16.85 8.46
C LYS A 8 1.77 16.35 7.13
N ARG A 9 3.01 16.71 6.78
CA ARG A 9 3.64 16.27 5.54
C ARG A 9 3.94 14.77 5.55
N THR A 10 4.36 14.21 6.67
CA THR A 10 4.59 12.77 6.76
C THR A 10 3.28 11.98 6.69
N ALA A 11 2.18 12.47 7.30
CA ALA A 11 0.86 11.86 7.14
C ALA A 11 0.38 11.91 5.68
N TRP A 12 0.54 13.06 5.01
CA TRP A 12 0.26 13.17 3.57
C TRP A 12 1.09 12.19 2.73
N PHE A 13 2.39 12.09 3.02
CA PHE A 13 3.30 11.16 2.35
C PHE A 13 2.85 9.70 2.53
N ILE A 14 2.45 9.31 3.75
CA ILE A 14 1.95 7.95 4.02
C ILE A 14 0.75 7.63 3.12
N HIS A 15 -0.22 8.53 2.98
CA HIS A 15 -1.39 8.28 2.12
C HIS A 15 -1.00 8.12 0.64
N ILE A 16 -0.18 9.02 0.11
CA ILE A 16 0.28 8.92 -1.28
C ILE A 16 1.07 7.64 -1.53
N GLU A 17 1.87 7.23 -0.55
CA GLU A 17 2.73 6.06 -0.70
C GLU A 17 1.95 4.74 -0.58
N ILE A 18 0.87 4.70 0.20
CA ILE A 18 -0.08 3.57 0.17
C ILE A 18 -0.65 3.40 -1.24
N ASP A 19 -1.14 4.48 -1.85
CA ASP A 19 -1.72 4.43 -3.20
C ASP A 19 -0.71 3.95 -4.24
N ARG A 20 0.54 4.43 -4.15
CA ARG A 20 1.64 4.00 -5.02
C ARG A 20 1.95 2.51 -4.87
N VAL A 21 2.03 2.00 -3.64
CA VAL A 21 2.29 0.57 -3.38
C VAL A 21 1.16 -0.30 -3.93
N VAL A 22 -0.09 0.10 -3.72
CA VAL A 22 -1.26 -0.62 -4.24
C VAL A 22 -1.28 -0.61 -5.76
N ALA A 23 -0.97 0.52 -6.40
CA ALA A 23 -0.87 0.61 -7.86
C ALA A 23 0.25 -0.28 -8.41
N ASN A 24 1.42 -0.30 -7.77
CA ASN A 24 2.53 -1.16 -8.16
C ASN A 24 2.20 -2.64 -8.01
N LEU A 25 1.46 -3.02 -6.96
CA LEU A 25 0.99 -4.38 -6.76
C LEU A 25 0.00 -4.79 -7.87
N LYS A 26 -0.98 -3.92 -8.18
CA LYS A 26 -1.95 -4.15 -9.26
C LYS A 26 -1.24 -4.29 -10.60
N ASN A 27 -0.29 -3.41 -10.91
CA ASN A 27 0.42 -3.45 -12.20
C ASN A 27 1.46 -4.58 -12.28
N GLY A 28 1.62 -5.40 -11.23
CA GLY A 28 2.60 -6.49 -11.19
C GLY A 28 4.06 -6.02 -11.09
N VAL A 29 4.29 -4.74 -10.85
CA VAL A 29 5.63 -4.16 -10.65
C VAL A 29 6.27 -4.71 -9.39
N VAL A 30 5.47 -4.96 -8.35
CA VAL A 30 5.91 -5.59 -7.11
C VAL A 30 5.03 -6.78 -6.74
N GLY A 31 5.63 -7.74 -6.04
CA GLY A 31 4.92 -8.86 -5.45
C GLY A 31 4.17 -8.52 -4.17
N LYS A 32 3.28 -9.43 -3.75
CA LYS A 32 2.53 -9.32 -2.48
C LYS A 32 3.44 -9.13 -1.27
N GLU A 33 4.52 -9.91 -1.15
CA GLU A 33 5.47 -9.77 -0.03
C GLU A 33 6.15 -8.40 -0.01
N HIS A 34 6.58 -7.90 -1.17
CA HIS A 34 7.20 -6.58 -1.29
C HIS A 34 6.21 -5.47 -0.91
N ALA A 35 4.97 -5.55 -1.39
CA ALA A 35 3.92 -4.60 -1.04
C ALA A 35 3.63 -4.60 0.47
N LEU A 36 3.50 -5.78 1.09
CA LEU A 36 3.29 -5.89 2.54
C LEU A 36 4.47 -5.36 3.34
N GLY A 37 5.71 -5.61 2.89
CA GLY A 37 6.92 -5.03 3.48
C GLY A 37 6.91 -3.50 3.45
N SER A 38 6.60 -2.90 2.30
CA SER A 38 6.48 -1.44 2.15
C SER A 38 5.38 -0.87 3.05
N LEU A 39 4.20 -1.47 3.07
CA LEU A 39 3.09 -1.03 3.92
C LEU A 39 3.42 -1.15 5.42
N ASN A 40 4.16 -2.18 5.83
CA ASN A 40 4.62 -2.30 7.21
C ASN A 40 5.55 -1.14 7.62
N THR A 41 6.44 -0.69 6.73
CA THR A 41 7.25 0.51 6.97
C THR A 41 6.36 1.76 7.13
N LEU A 42 5.33 1.93 6.29
CA LEU A 42 4.39 3.05 6.42
C LEU A 42 3.59 3.00 7.73
N HIS A 43 3.19 1.81 8.17
CA HIS A 43 2.54 1.62 9.46
C HIS A 43 3.48 2.03 10.62
N GLN A 44 4.76 1.66 10.56
CA GLN A 44 5.75 2.08 11.56
C GLN A 44 5.94 3.61 11.56
N MET A 45 5.98 4.25 10.39
CA MET A 45 6.03 5.71 10.30
C MET A 45 4.79 6.36 10.93
N ALA A 46 3.59 5.87 10.63
CA ALA A 46 2.35 6.35 11.23
C ALA A 46 2.34 6.17 12.76
N SER A 47 2.85 5.03 13.24
CA SER A 47 3.01 4.73 14.67
C SER A 47 3.95 5.70 15.37
N THR A 48 5.12 6.00 14.79
CA THR A 48 6.05 7.01 15.32
C THR A 48 5.41 8.40 15.44
N LEU A 49 4.48 8.73 14.53
CA LEU A 49 3.73 9.99 14.56
C LEU A 49 2.51 9.98 15.48
N LYS A 50 2.17 8.83 16.07
CA LYS A 50 0.93 8.60 16.81
C LYS A 50 -0.30 9.00 15.98
N ASP A 51 -0.28 8.68 14.70
CA ASP A 51 -1.37 8.93 13.77
C ASP A 51 -2.22 7.66 13.62
N ILE A 52 -3.23 7.55 14.48
CA ILE A 52 -4.10 6.37 14.58
C ILE A 52 -4.88 6.15 13.28
N ASP A 53 -5.33 7.22 12.64
CA ASP A 53 -6.12 7.14 11.42
C ASP A 53 -5.29 6.53 10.28
N SER A 54 -4.05 7.02 10.12
CA SER A 54 -3.09 6.46 9.15
C SER A 54 -2.74 5.01 9.48
N MET A 55 -2.51 4.66 10.75
CA MET A 55 -2.24 3.27 11.15
C MET A 55 -3.39 2.33 10.79
N GLN A 56 -4.63 2.71 11.13
CA GLN A 56 -5.82 1.91 10.81
C GLN A 56 -6.04 1.78 9.31
N HIS A 57 -5.80 2.84 8.54
CA HIS A 57 -5.87 2.81 7.09
C HIS A 57 -4.88 1.78 6.53
N VAL A 58 -3.61 1.87 6.89
CA VAL A 58 -2.56 0.95 6.42
C VAL A 58 -2.92 -0.51 6.76
N CYS A 59 -3.35 -0.79 8.00
CA CYS A 59 -3.77 -2.13 8.40
C CYS A 59 -4.94 -2.67 7.56
N LYS A 60 -5.96 -1.84 7.27
CA LYS A 60 -7.07 -2.25 6.41
C LYS A 60 -6.60 -2.60 5.00
N VAL A 61 -5.66 -1.84 4.44
CA VAL A 61 -5.08 -2.12 3.12
C VAL A 61 -4.24 -3.39 3.14
N MET A 62 -3.40 -3.59 4.16
CA MET A 62 -2.61 -4.81 4.33
C MET A 62 -3.51 -6.05 4.40
N ASN A 63 -4.58 -6.01 5.20
CA ASN A 63 -5.52 -7.13 5.31
C ASN A 63 -6.17 -7.46 3.97
N ARG A 64 -6.61 -6.44 3.20
CA ARG A 64 -7.14 -6.66 1.85
C ARG A 64 -6.14 -7.34 0.92
N ILE A 65 -4.87 -6.97 1.00
CA ILE A 65 -3.80 -7.60 0.21
C ILE A 65 -3.56 -9.03 0.68
N ILE A 66 -3.55 -9.29 1.99
CA ILE A 66 -3.41 -10.64 2.57
C ILE A 66 -4.56 -11.56 2.10
N ASP A 67 -5.79 -11.08 2.12
CA ASP A 67 -6.98 -11.85 1.72
C ASP A 67 -7.11 -11.98 0.20
N SER A 68 -6.43 -11.12 -0.56
CA SER A 68 -6.44 -11.19 -2.02
C SER A 68 -5.66 -12.41 -2.55
N ALA A 69 -6.13 -12.94 -3.68
CA ALA A 69 -5.43 -13.94 -4.47
C ALA A 69 -4.22 -13.38 -5.24
N HIS A 70 -3.74 -12.17 -4.92
CA HIS A 70 -2.53 -11.59 -5.53
C HIS A 70 -1.31 -12.44 -5.19
N THR A 71 -0.97 -13.40 -6.03
CA THR A 71 0.36 -14.03 -6.04
C THR A 71 1.27 -13.25 -6.98
N THR A 72 2.55 -13.18 -6.65
CA THR A 72 3.62 -12.55 -7.43
C THR A 72 3.45 -12.82 -8.93
N GLY A 73 3.36 -11.77 -9.74
CA GLY A 73 3.24 -11.87 -11.20
C GLY A 73 1.86 -12.25 -11.75
N ALA A 74 0.91 -12.70 -10.93
CA ALA A 74 -0.35 -13.25 -11.46
C ALA A 74 -1.37 -12.21 -11.95
N PHE A 75 -1.38 -10.96 -11.42
CA PHE A 75 -2.39 -9.96 -11.84
C PHE A 75 -2.24 -9.54 -13.31
N TYR A 76 -1.01 -9.33 -13.79
CA TYR A 76 -0.75 -8.98 -15.18
C TYR A 76 -1.23 -10.09 -16.14
N PHE A 77 -1.14 -11.37 -15.74
CA PHE A 77 -1.60 -12.48 -16.56
C PHE A 77 -3.10 -12.79 -16.41
N THR A 78 -3.71 -12.60 -15.24
CA THR A 78 -5.11 -12.97 -15.00
C THR A 78 -6.10 -11.90 -15.47
N GLU A 79 -5.77 -10.61 -15.37
CA GLU A 79 -6.63 -9.53 -15.88
C GLU A 79 -6.49 -9.35 -17.40
N TYR A 80 -5.27 -9.42 -17.96
CA TYR A 80 -5.07 -9.39 -19.42
C TYR A 80 -5.88 -10.49 -20.13
N ARG A 81 -6.01 -11.67 -19.51
CA ARG A 81 -6.80 -12.78 -20.06
C ARG A 81 -8.31 -12.56 -19.94
N ARG A 82 -8.77 -11.72 -19.01
CA ARG A 82 -10.18 -11.33 -18.88
C ARG A 82 -10.55 -10.21 -19.84
N GLU A 83 -9.69 -9.20 -20.02
CA GLU A 83 -9.92 -8.12 -20.98
C GLU A 83 -9.83 -8.59 -22.43
N ALA A 84 -8.94 -9.53 -22.76
CA ALA A 84 -8.83 -10.10 -24.11
C ALA A 84 -9.98 -11.04 -24.52
N ARG A 85 -11.01 -11.22 -23.66
CA ARG A 85 -12.19 -12.07 -23.91
C ARG A 85 -13.52 -11.30 -23.89
N GLY A 86 -13.48 -9.97 -23.81
CA GLY A 86 -14.63 -9.09 -24.07
C GLY A 86 -14.53 -8.48 -25.45
#